data_AF-A0A848JWL4-F1
#
_entry.id   AF-A0A848JWL4-F1
#
_cell.length_a   1.000
_cell.length_b   1.000
_cell.length_c   1.000
_cell.angle_alpha   90.00
_cell.angle_beta   90.00
_cell.angle_gamma   90.00
#
_symmetry.space_group_name_H-M   'P 1'
#
loop_
_entity.id
_entity.type
_entity.pdbx_description
1 polymer ?
#
loop_
_entity_poly.entity_id
_entity_poly.type
_entity_poly.pdbx_seq_one_letter_code
_entity_poly.pdbx_strand_id
1 'polypeptide(L)' 'MSQHLSSEDAAAIIRAAGLDLPASDAARIASGISPGLAAFLAIAGTLPFDLEPATFLAVQRPCAEPKEGGQ' A
#
# COMPACT_ATOMS: atom_id res chain seq x y z
N MET A 1 -16.39 -12.02 -1.59
CA MET A 1 -15.98 -11.29 -0.37
C MET A 1 -15.29 -10.03 -0.82
N SER A 2 -16.00 -8.90 -0.89
CA SER A 2 -15.39 -7.62 -1.24
C SER A 2 -14.49 -7.21 -0.08
N GLN A 3 -13.19 -7.43 -0.24
CA GLN A 3 -12.19 -7.15 0.79
C GLN A 3 -12.01 -5.62 0.87
N HIS A 4 -12.89 -4.95 1.59
CA HIS A 4 -12.83 -3.52 1.86
C HIS A 4 -12.34 -3.31 3.28
N LEU A 5 -11.41 -2.37 3.50
CA LEU A 5 -10.95 -2.04 4.84
C LEU A 5 -12.12 -1.41 5.61
N SER A 6 -12.47 -1.95 6.78
CA SER A 6 -13.54 -1.36 7.60
C SER A 6 -13.02 -0.19 8.43
N SER A 7 -13.92 0.66 8.93
CA SER A 7 -13.54 1.74 9.85
C SER A 7 -13.01 1.21 11.19
N GLU A 8 -13.47 0.02 11.62
CA GLU A 8 -12.97 -0.66 12.81
C GLU A 8 -11.52 -1.11 12.61
N ASP A 9 -11.22 -1.73 11.47
CA ASP A 9 -9.86 -2.15 11.10
C ASP A 9 -8.93 -0.94 11.02
N ALA A 10 -9.37 0.13 10.36
CA ALA A 10 -8.61 1.37 10.27
C ALA A 10 -8.36 1.98 11.65
N ALA A 11 -9.35 1.99 12.54
CA ALA A 11 -9.18 2.48 13.91
C ALA A 11 -8.19 1.62 14.71
N ALA A 12 -8.19 0.30 14.53
CA ALA A 12 -7.22 -0.59 15.16
C ALA A 12 -5.78 -0.30 14.69
N ILE A 13 -5.58 -0.09 13.37
CA ILE A 13 -4.29 0.27 12.79
C ILE A 13 -3.81 1.63 13.31
N ILE A 14 -4.68 2.63 13.35
CA ILE A 14 -4.39 3.98 13.87
C ILE A 14 -3.92 3.91 15.33
N ARG A 15 -4.62 3.14 16.18
CA ARG A 15 -4.20 2.93 17.58
C ARG A 15 -2.86 2.21 17.67
N ALA A 16 -2.63 1.19 16.85
CA ALA A 16 -1.35 0.48 16.81
C ALA A 16 -0.19 1.39 16.39
N ALA A 17 -0.46 2.39 15.55
CA ALA A 17 0.49 3.43 15.17
C ALA A 17 0.69 4.52 16.25
N GLY A 18 0.00 4.45 17.39
CA GLY A 18 0.08 5.44 18.47
C GLY A 18 -0.55 6.78 18.13
N LEU A 19 -1.41 6.83 17.11
CA LEU A 19 -2.14 8.04 16.71
C LEU A 19 -3.49 8.10 17.42
N ASP A 20 -3.83 9.27 17.95
CA ASP A 20 -5.15 9.56 18.50
C ASP A 20 -5.95 10.39 17.49
N LEU A 21 -6.81 9.72 16.74
CA LEU A 21 -7.65 10.33 15.71
C LEU A 21 -9.13 10.03 15.98
N PRO A 22 -10.04 10.96 15.65
CA PRO A 22 -11.47 10.74 15.81
C PRO A 22 -11.97 9.63 14.87
N ALA A 23 -13.06 8.95 15.28
CA ALA A 23 -13.65 7.85 14.52
C ALA A 23 -14.08 8.25 13.09
N SER A 24 -14.43 9.52 12.85
CA SER A 24 -14.72 10.05 11.52
C SER A 24 -13.53 9.98 10.58
N ASP A 25 -12.31 10.12 11.11
CA ASP A 25 -11.09 10.08 10.31
C ASP A 25 -10.72 8.64 9.96
N ALA A 26 -10.94 7.69 10.88
CA ALA A 26 -10.79 6.26 10.57
C ALA A 26 -11.69 5.83 9.39
N ALA A 27 -12.93 6.31 9.34
CA ALA A 27 -13.84 6.03 8.22
C ALA A 27 -13.35 6.66 6.89
N ARG A 28 -12.81 7.89 6.94
CA ARG A 28 -12.21 8.55 5.77
C ARG A 28 -10.97 7.81 5.27
N ILE A 29 -10.10 7.41 6.19
CA ILE A 29 -8.88 6.63 5.90
C ILE A 29 -9.26 5.29 5.27
N ALA A 30 -10.23 4.58 5.84
CA ALA A 30 -10.74 3.33 5.28
C ALA A 30 -11.25 3.52 3.84
N SER A 31 -12.03 4.57 3.58
CA SER A 31 -12.53 4.92 2.24
C SER A 31 -11.39 5.24 1.27
N GLY A 32 -10.38 6.01 1.70
CA GLY A 32 -9.25 6.40 0.87
C GLY A 32 -8.26 5.28 0.54
N ILE A 33 -8.01 4.35 1.46
CA ILE A 33 -7.04 3.27 1.29
C ILE A 33 -7.63 2.08 0.54
N SER A 34 -8.92 1.81 0.69
CA SER A 34 -9.55 0.60 0.15
C SER A 34 -9.33 0.36 -1.36
N PRO A 35 -9.34 1.38 -2.26
CA PRO A 35 -9.01 1.17 -3.67
C PRO A 35 -7.58 0.67 -3.89
N GLY A 36 -6.61 1.22 -3.16
CA GLY A 36 -5.21 0.80 -3.22
C GLY A 36 -5.01 -0.61 -2.66
N LEU A 37 -5.67 -0.91 -1.53
CA LEU A 37 -5.64 -2.25 -0.94
C LEU A 37 -6.24 -3.29 -1.89
N ALA A 38 -7.36 -2.99 -2.54
CA ALA A 38 -7.97 -3.89 -3.52
C ALA A 38 -7.04 -4.16 -4.71
N ALA A 39 -6.34 -3.13 -5.20
CA ALA A 39 -5.33 -3.29 -6.26
C ALA A 39 -4.15 -4.18 -5.81
N PHE A 40 -3.68 -4.02 -4.57
CA PHE A 40 -2.62 -4.86 -4.00
C PHE A 40 -3.07 -6.32 -3.80
N LEU A 41 -4.29 -6.54 -3.30
CA LEU A 41 -4.80 -7.89 -3.05
C LEU A 41 -4.85 -8.76 -4.30
N ALA A 42 -5.00 -8.16 -5.49
CA ALA A 42 -4.95 -8.89 -6.76
C ALA A 42 -3.60 -9.57 -7.04
N ILE A 43 -2.52 -9.10 -6.42
CA ILE A 43 -1.15 -9.65 -6.56
C ILE A 43 -0.57 -10.15 -5.23
N ALA A 44 -1.34 -10.10 -4.14
CA ALA A 44 -0.85 -10.54 -2.84
C ALA A 44 -0.55 -12.04 -2.86
N GLY A 45 0.66 -12.42 -2.45
CA GLY A 45 1.09 -13.83 -2.42
C GLY A 45 1.46 -14.43 -3.77
N THR A 46 1.48 -13.66 -4.86
CA THR A 46 1.97 -14.13 -6.17
C THR A 46 3.47 -13.97 -6.34
N LEU A 47 4.11 -13.25 -5.42
CA LEU A 47 5.55 -13.06 -5.36
C LEU A 47 6.26 -14.39 -5.08
N PRO A 48 7.13 -14.88 -5.98
CA PRO A 48 7.92 -16.07 -5.72
C PRO A 48 8.89 -15.81 -4.55
N PHE A 49 8.98 -16.78 -3.64
CA PHE A 49 9.84 -16.73 -2.45
C PHE A 49 11.34 -16.60 -2.76
N ASP A 50 11.74 -16.81 -4.01
CA ASP A 50 13.12 -16.67 -4.49
C ASP A 50 13.52 -15.20 -4.75
N LEU A 51 12.57 -14.27 -4.68
CA LEU A 51 12.84 -12.84 -4.73
C LEU A 51 13.10 -12.32 -3.32
N GLU A 52 14.38 -12.06 -2.99
CA GLU A 52 14.79 -11.28 -1.83
C GLU A 52 13.93 -10.00 -1.72
N PRO A 53 13.17 -9.80 -0.62
CA PRO A 53 12.13 -8.76 -0.53
C PRO A 53 12.59 -7.34 -0.89
N ALA A 54 13.87 -7.05 -0.68
CA ALA A 54 14.47 -5.76 -0.98
C ALA A 54 14.71 -5.50 -2.48
N THR A 55 14.94 -6.54 -3.28
CA THR A 55 15.27 -6.39 -4.71
C THR A 55 14.02 -6.24 -5.57
N PHE A 56 12.86 -6.75 -5.14
CA PHE A 56 11.62 -6.64 -5.90
C PHE A 56 11.22 -5.19 -6.22
N LEU A 57 11.31 -4.28 -5.24
CA LEU A 57 11.02 -2.85 -5.45
C LEU A 57 12.06 -2.17 -6.35
N ALA A 58 13.31 -2.65 -6.34
CA ALA A 58 14.37 -2.13 -7.21
C ALA A 58 14.16 -2.54 -8.68
N VAL A 59 13.68 -3.77 -8.92
CA VAL A 59 13.41 -4.32 -10.27
C VAL A 59 12.10 -3.78 -10.87
N GLN A 60 11.11 -3.45 -10.05
CA GLN A 60 9.87 -2.83 -10.53
C GLN A 60 10.02 -1.36 -10.93
N ARG A 61 11.06 -0.66 -10.45
CA ARG A 61 11.33 0.67 -11.00
C ARG A 61 11.73 0.49 -12.46
N PRO A 62 11.06 1.15 -13.42
CA PRO A 62 11.56 1.18 -14.77
C PRO A 62 13.01 1.70 -14.72
N CYS A 63 13.89 1.08 -15.52
CA CYS A 63 15.25 1.58 -15.70
C CYS A 63 15.11 3.07 -16.02
N ALA A 64 15.61 3.94 -15.13
CA ALA A 64 15.58 5.36 -15.38
C ALA A 64 16.46 5.58 -16.59
N GLU A 65 15.85 5.86 -17.74
CA GLU A 65 16.62 6.27 -18.91
C GLU A 65 17.41 7.51 -18.50
N PRO A 66 18.75 7.51 -18.68
CA PRO A 66 19.54 8.68 -18.41
C PRO A 66 18.95 9.81 -19.26
N LYS A 67 18.49 10.87 -18.62
CA LYS A 67 18.15 12.11 -19.31
C LYS A 67 19.45 12.63 -19.90
N GLU A 68 19.66 12.33 -21.19
CA GLU A 68 20.78 12.83 -21.96
C GLU A 68 20.78 14.36 -21.80
N GLY A 69 21.88 14.87 -21.25
CA GLY A 69 22.03 16.29 -20.98
C GLY A 69 21.86 17.07 -22.28
N GLY A 70 21.00 18.09 -22.23
CA GLY A 70 20.86 19.06 -23.29
C GLY A 70 22.20 19.76 -23.58
N GLN A 71 22.43 19.99 -24.87
CA GLN A 71 23.22 21.11 -25.34
C GLN A 71 22.50 22.43 -25.04
#